data_AF-A0A924GHA8-F1
#
_entry.id   AF-A0A924GHA8-F1
#
_cell.length_a   1.000
_cell.length_b   1.000
_cell.length_c   1.000
_cell.angle_alpha   90.00
_cell.angle_beta   90.00
_cell.angle_gamma   90.00
#
_symmetry.space_group_name_H-M   'P 1'
#
loop_
_entity.id
_entity.type
_entity.pdbx_description
1 polymer ?
#
loop_
_entity_poly.entity_id
_entity_poly.type
_entity_poly.pdbx_seq_one_letter_code
_entity_poly.pdbx_strand_id
1 'polypeptide(L)' 'MAEQRYRGGRKSKGEREALHTRVDPLVSEAVRARAADRGMSLNDFVASVLAREVGMTNLAPQAPIRQKPEELPISDVA' A
#
# COMPACT_ATOMS: atom_id res chain seq x y z
N MET A 1 -14.69 16.82 -26.70
CA MET A 1 -13.45 16.37 -26.02
C MET A 1 -13.25 17.26 -24.81
N ALA A 2 -13.40 16.74 -23.58
CA ALA A 2 -13.24 17.55 -22.37
C ALA A 2 -11.76 17.59 -21.95
N GLU A 3 -11.18 18.79 -21.85
CA GLU A 3 -9.80 19.00 -21.41
C GLU A 3 -9.60 18.55 -19.95
N GLN A 4 -8.53 17.79 -19.72
CA GLN A 4 -8.19 17.19 -18.43
C GLN A 4 -7.63 18.25 -17.47
N ARG A 5 -8.44 18.64 -16.47
CA ARG A 5 -8.20 19.78 -15.56
C ARG A 5 -7.12 19.57 -14.47
N TYR A 6 -6.39 18.46 -14.47
CA TYR A 6 -5.47 18.15 -13.35
C TYR A 6 -4.20 17.43 -13.81
N ARG A 7 -3.03 18.08 -13.61
CA ARG A 7 -1.69 17.57 -13.97
C ARG A 7 -0.90 16.98 -12.78
N GLY A 8 -1.55 16.67 -11.66
CA GLY A 8 -0.85 16.38 -10.40
C GLY A 8 -1.46 15.29 -9.52
N GLY A 9 -1.91 14.17 -10.09
CA GLY A 9 -2.32 13.01 -9.28
C GLY A 9 -1.11 12.28 -8.69
N ARG A 10 -1.27 11.66 -7.51
CA ARG A 10 -0.28 10.70 -6.98
C ARG A 10 0.02 9.70 -8.11
N LYS A 11 1.30 9.52 -8.46
CA LYS A 11 1.70 8.58 -9.51
C LYS A 11 0.97 7.25 -9.29
N SER A 12 0.27 6.81 -10.34
CA SER A 12 -0.31 5.47 -10.37
C SER A 12 0.78 4.49 -9.96
N LYS A 13 0.44 3.53 -9.10
CA LYS A 13 1.39 2.53 -8.61
C LYS A 13 1.80 1.52 -9.72
N GLY A 14 1.58 1.81 -11.00
CA GLY A 14 1.78 0.93 -12.16
C GLY A 14 0.55 0.08 -12.51
N GLU A 15 0.70 -0.70 -13.58
CA GLU A 15 -0.30 -1.66 -14.06
C GLU A 15 -0.61 -2.72 -12.99
N ARG A 16 -1.90 -3.06 -12.83
CA ARG A 16 -2.40 -4.07 -11.88
C ARG A 16 -3.62 -4.77 -12.45
N GLU A 17 -3.70 -6.06 -12.16
CA GLU A 17 -4.91 -6.84 -12.35
C GLU A 17 -5.68 -6.97 -11.02
N ALA A 18 -7.00 -6.89 -11.08
CA ALA A 18 -7.86 -7.06 -9.92
C ALA A 18 -8.21 -8.54 -9.72
N LEU A 19 -7.92 -9.07 -8.53
CA LEU A 19 -8.32 -10.42 -8.12
C LEU A 19 -9.45 -10.33 -7.11
N HIS A 20 -10.49 -11.14 -7.29
CA HIS A 20 -11.65 -11.20 -6.41
C HIS A 20 -11.80 -12.60 -5.82
N THR A 21 -12.00 -12.68 -4.50
CA THR A 21 -12.20 -13.94 -3.79
C THR A 21 -13.15 -13.71 -2.62
N ARG A 22 -14.02 -14.71 -2.36
CA ARG A 22 -14.86 -14.74 -1.16
C ARG A 22 -14.15 -15.57 -0.10
N VAL A 23 -13.95 -15.01 1.08
CA VAL A 23 -13.30 -15.68 2.22
C VAL A 23 -14.23 -15.65 3.43
N ASP A 24 -14.00 -16.55 4.38
CA ASP A 24 -14.69 -16.52 5.66
C ASP A 24 -14.48 -15.16 6.38
N PRO A 25 -15.51 -14.59 7.05
CA PRO A 25 -15.39 -13.31 7.75
C PRO A 25 -14.23 -13.26 8.75
N LEU A 26 -13.97 -14.36 9.49
CA LEU A 26 -12.89 -14.43 10.47
C LEU A 26 -11.51 -14.36 9.80
N VAL A 27 -11.38 -14.95 8.61
CA VAL A 27 -10.16 -14.85 7.80
C VAL A 27 -9.96 -13.41 7.35
N SER A 28 -11.01 -12.73 6.89
CA SER A 28 -10.93 -11.32 6.49
C SER A 28 -10.46 -10.42 7.62
N GLU A 29 -10.98 -10.63 8.83
CA GLU A 29 -10.60 -9.90 10.03
C GLU A 29 -9.13 -10.14 10.41
N ALA A 30 -8.70 -11.41 10.45
CA ALA A 30 -7.32 -11.77 10.76
C ALA A 30 -6.32 -11.18 9.76
N VAL A 31 -6.67 -11.16 8.46
CA VAL A 31 -5.84 -10.55 7.41
C VAL A 31 -5.76 -9.03 7.61
N ARG A 32 -6.86 -8.37 7.98
CA ARG A 32 -6.87 -6.93 8.24
C ARG A 32 -6.01 -6.56 9.44
N ALA A 33 -6.09 -7.32 10.53
CA ALA A 33 -5.24 -7.12 11.71
C ALA A 33 -3.74 -7.23 11.36
N ARG A 34 -3.35 -8.29 10.64
CA ARG A 34 -1.96 -8.49 10.20
C ARG A 34 -1.46 -7.40 9.24
N ALA A 35 -2.34 -6.87 8.38
CA ALA A 35 -1.99 -5.75 7.53
C ALA A 35 -1.70 -4.49 8.36
N ALA A 36 -2.54 -4.21 9.36
CA ALA A 36 -2.36 -3.08 10.29
C ALA A 36 -1.07 -3.21 11.11
N ASP A 37 -0.76 -4.40 11.64
CA ASP A 37 0.47 -4.67 12.40
C ASP A 37 1.74 -4.37 11.58
N ARG A 38 1.67 -4.59 10.27
CA ARG A 38 2.77 -4.32 9.32
C ARG A 38 2.75 -2.90 8.75
N GLY A 39 1.79 -2.07 9.15
CA GLY A 39 1.60 -0.73 8.57
C GLY A 39 1.30 -0.75 7.07
N MET A 40 0.73 -1.84 6.57
CA MET A 40 0.40 -2.03 5.16
C MET A 40 -1.09 -1.79 4.92
N SER A 41 -1.44 -1.35 3.71
CA SER A 41 -2.83 -1.44 3.26
C SER A 41 -3.23 -2.91 3.11
N LEU A 42 -4.52 -3.23 3.25
CA LEU A 42 -5.03 -4.59 3.05
C LEU A 42 -4.61 -5.17 1.70
N ASN A 43 -4.71 -4.37 0.63
CA ASN A 43 -4.35 -4.78 -0.72
C ASN A 43 -2.84 -5.04 -0.85
N ASP A 44 -2.00 -4.17 -0.28
CA ASP A 44 -0.54 -4.37 -0.33
C ASP A 44 -0.12 -5.61 0.48
N PHE A 45 -0.79 -5.86 1.61
CA PHE A 45 -0.56 -7.06 2.41
C PHE A 45 -0.94 -8.33 1.63
N VAL A 46 -2.15 -8.39 1.06
CA VAL A 46 -2.60 -9.56 0.27
C VAL A 46 -1.70 -9.77 -0.95
N ALA A 47 -1.35 -8.72 -1.69
CA ALA A 47 -0.41 -8.81 -2.80
C ALA A 47 0.97 -9.32 -2.34
N SER A 48 1.45 -8.92 -1.15
CA SER A 48 2.72 -9.43 -0.61
C SER A 48 2.67 -10.93 -0.28
N VAL A 49 1.52 -11.41 0.22
CA VAL A 49 1.31 -12.84 0.52
C VAL A 49 1.27 -13.64 -0.78
N LEU A 50 0.47 -13.20 -1.75
CA LEU A 50 0.36 -13.87 -3.06
C LEU A 50 1.71 -13.92 -3.78
N ALA A 51 2.43 -12.80 -3.82
CA ALA A 51 3.75 -12.73 -4.46
C ALA A 51 4.75 -13.72 -3.85
N ARG A 52 4.72 -13.91 -2.52
CA ARG A 52 5.58 -14.90 -1.84
C ARG A 52 5.15 -16.32 -2.15
N GLU A 53 3.84 -16.59 -2.14
CA GLU A 53 3.27 -17.91 -2.42
C GLU A 53 3.65 -18.42 -3.81
N VAL A 54 3.64 -17.54 -4.82
CA VAL A 54 4.00 -17.90 -6.20
C VAL A 54 5.49 -17.74 -6.50
N GLY A 55 6.33 -17.46 -5.49
CA GLY A 55 7.78 -17.31 -5.64
C GLY A 55 8.25 -15.98 -6.26
N MET A 56 7.35 -15.04 -6.54
CA MET A 56 7.64 -13.71 -7.12
C MET A 56 7.90 -12.64 -6.05
N THR A 57 8.78 -12.93 -5.08
CA THR A 57 9.02 -12.06 -3.92
C THR A 57 9.56 -10.67 -4.29
N ASN A 58 10.22 -10.55 -5.45
CA ASN A 58 10.68 -9.27 -6.02
C ASN A 58 9.53 -8.32 -6.38
N LEU A 59 8.31 -8.83 -6.60
CA LEU A 59 7.10 -8.03 -6.85
C LEU A 59 6.30 -7.74 -5.58
N ALA A 60 6.70 -8.28 -4.43
CA ALA A 60 5.98 -8.09 -3.17
C ALA A 60 6.08 -6.62 -2.70
N PRO A 61 4.95 -5.95 -2.40
CA PRO A 61 4.96 -4.64 -1.78
C PRO A 61 5.74 -4.67 -0.47
N GLN A 62 6.65 -3.71 -0.30
CA GLN A 62 7.40 -3.54 0.93
C GLN A 62 6.59 -2.73 1.94
N ALA A 63 6.74 -3.05 3.23
CA ALA A 63 6.17 -2.21 4.27
C ALA A 63 6.76 -0.80 4.12
N PRO A 64 5.96 0.26 4.29
CA PRO A 64 6.53 1.59 4.36
C PRO A 64 7.56 1.61 5.48
N ILE A 65 8.79 2.03 5.17
CA ILE A 65 9.77 2.36 6.18
C ILE A 65 9.13 3.48 7.00
N ARG A 66 8.82 3.23 8.27
CA ARG A 66 8.42 4.29 9.19
C ARG A 66 9.62 5.24 9.30
N GLN A 67 9.64 6.27 8.47
CA GLN A 67 10.55 7.38 8.66
C GLN A 67 10.20 7.95 10.02
N LYS A 68 11.14 7.88 10.96
CA LYS A 68 11.03 8.68 12.19
C LYS A 68 10.85 10.12 11.71
N PRO A 69 9.84 10.87 12.20
CA PRO A 69 9.72 12.27 11.85
C PRO A 69 11.01 12.96 12.28
N GLU A 70 11.88 13.27 11.31
CA GLU A 70 12.98 14.19 11.54
C GLU A 70 12.32 15.55 11.79
N GLU A 71 12.57 16.11 12.97
CA GLU A 71 12.12 17.46 13.33
C GLU A 71 12.77 18.43 12.34
N LEU A 72 12.00 18.90 11.36
CA LEU A 72 12.44 19.96 10.47
C LEU A 72 12.63 21.21 11.33
N PRO A 73 13.82 21.83 11.36
CA PRO A 73 14.01 23.06 12.11
C PRO A 73 13.13 24.13 11.48
N ILE A 74 12.08 24.53 12.19
CA ILE A 74 11.31 25.72 11.84
C ILE A 74 12.19 26.90 12.25
N SER A 75 13.15 27.27 11.40
CA SER A 75 13.88 28.52 11.57
C SER A 75 12.94 29.68 11.24
N ASP A 76 12.53 30.38 12.29
CA ASP A 76 11.89 31.70 12.37
C ASP A 76 11.40 32.31 11.06
N VAL A 77 10.07 32.27 10.86
CA VAL A 77 9.39 33.20 9.95
C VAL A 77 9.34 34.55 10.66
N ALA A 78 10.29 35.42 10.33
CA ALA A 78 10.32 36.83 10.72
C ALA A 78 9.24 37.65 10.00
#